data_AF-A0A0H1R7D1-F1
#
_entry.id   AF-A0A0H1R7D1-F1
#
_cell.length_a   1.000
_cell.length_b   1.000
_cell.length_c   1.000
_cell.angle_alpha   90.00
_cell.angle_beta   90.00
_cell.angle_gamma   90.00
#
_symmetry.space_group_name_H-M   'P 1'
#
loop_
_entity.id
_entity.type
_entity.pdbx_description
1 polymer ?
#
loop_
_entity_poly.entity_id
_entity_poly.type
_entity_poly.pdbx_seq_one_letter_code
_entity_poly.pdbx_strand_id
1 'polypeptide(L)'
;MAVIAPKLSKLIPMLATDHDGEVVAAVRAIGRTLNGAGMDFHNLVEALCQHNPVTYAPPPSEKEPETWSEIAIWCRNRDGGDLSYKERKFVVDMIHRTATGYEPTEKQAAWLRAIRVKLQWGYVP
;
A
#
# COMPACT_ATOMS: atom_id res chain seq x y z
N MET A 1 -8.00 23.95 5.01
CA MET A 1 -8.60 22.60 5.16
C MET A 1 -9.57 22.49 6.35
N ALA A 2 -9.19 22.92 7.57
CA ALA A 2 -10.03 22.80 8.76
C ALA A 2 -11.48 23.33 8.61
N VAL A 3 -11.67 24.43 7.86
CA VAL A 3 -12.99 25.05 7.64
C VAL A 3 -13.91 24.19 6.74
N ILE A 4 -13.35 23.42 5.81
CA ILE A 4 -14.12 22.63 4.84
C ILE A 4 -14.17 21.13 5.18
N ALA A 5 -13.32 20.66 6.10
CA ALA A 5 -13.25 19.27 6.52
C ALA A 5 -14.61 18.67 6.98
N PRO A 6 -15.47 19.37 7.76
CA PRO A 6 -16.78 18.83 8.15
C PRO A 6 -17.77 18.66 6.99
N LYS A 7 -17.59 19.39 5.89
CA LYS A 7 -18.40 19.24 4.68
C LYS A 7 -17.89 18.08 3.84
N LEU A 8 -16.57 17.98 3.69
CA LEU A 8 -15.92 16.89 2.96
C LEU A 8 -16.16 15.52 3.62
N SER A 9 -16.18 15.44 4.96
CA SER A 9 -16.46 14.19 5.68
C SER A 9 -17.85 13.60 5.41
N LYS A 10 -18.79 14.42 4.94
CA LYS A 10 -20.14 13.97 4.54
C LYS A 10 -20.22 13.59 3.05
N LEU A 11 -19.43 14.26 2.20
CA LEU A 11 -19.47 14.06 0.75
C LEU A 11 -18.60 12.89 0.29
N ILE A 12 -17.46 12.66 0.94
CA ILE A 12 -16.51 11.59 0.57
C ILE A 12 -17.16 10.20 0.67
N PRO A 13 -17.95 9.86 1.72
CA PRO A 13 -18.63 8.57 1.78
C PRO A 13 -19.66 8.34 0.66
N MET A 14 -20.24 9.40 0.08
CA MET A 14 -21.19 9.27 -1.04
C MET A 14 -20.54 8.75 -2.32
N LEU A 15 -19.21 8.75 -2.40
CA LEU A 15 -18.48 8.14 -3.52
C LEU A 15 -18.57 6.61 -3.55
N ALA A 16 -19.04 5.99 -2.45
CA ALA A 16 -19.19 4.54 -2.34
C ALA A 16 -20.61 4.02 -2.69
N THR A 17 -21.49 4.88 -3.21
CA THR A 17 -22.83 4.46 -3.69
C THR A 17 -22.72 3.74 -5.03
N ASP A 18 -23.62 2.79 -5.28
CA ASP A 18 -23.73 2.06 -6.56
C ASP A 18 -24.47 2.84 -7.66
N HIS A 19 -24.86 4.09 -7.37
CA HIS A 19 -25.58 4.95 -8.30
C HIS A 19 -24.64 5.98 -8.94
N ASP A 20 -24.27 5.78 -10.20
CA ASP A 20 -23.35 6.65 -10.93
C ASP A 20 -23.71 8.14 -10.89
N GLY A 21 -25.01 8.45 -10.98
CA GLY A 21 -25.51 9.82 -10.91
C GLY A 21 -25.21 10.50 -9.56
N GLU A 22 -25.27 9.74 -8.47
CA GLU A 22 -24.94 10.22 -7.13
C GLU A 22 -23.43 10.39 -6.95
N VAL A 23 -22.62 9.45 -7.46
CA VAL A 23 -21.15 9.55 -7.46
C VAL A 23 -20.70 10.81 -8.19
N VAL A 24 -21.18 11.03 -9.41
CA VAL A 24 -20.81 12.21 -10.21
C VAL A 24 -21.26 13.50 -9.53
N ALA A 25 -22.45 13.51 -8.93
CA ALA A 25 -22.95 14.66 -8.17
C ALA A 25 -22.06 14.95 -6.94
N ALA A 26 -21.64 13.91 -6.21
CA ALA A 26 -20.78 14.00 -5.04
C ALA A 26 -19.38 14.51 -5.42
N VAL A 27 -18.74 13.96 -6.45
CA VAL A 27 -17.44 14.44 -6.95
C VAL A 27 -17.50 15.92 -7.32
N ARG A 28 -18.54 16.34 -8.04
CA ARG A 28 -18.74 17.76 -8.40
C ARG A 28 -18.96 18.65 -7.17
N ALA A 29 -19.69 18.16 -6.17
CA ALA A 29 -19.91 18.88 -4.92
C ALA A 29 -18.62 19.04 -4.10
N ILE A 30 -17.77 18.01 -4.07
CA ILE A 30 -16.43 18.05 -3.47
C ILE A 30 -15.58 19.10 -4.18
N GLY A 31 -15.51 19.06 -5.52
CA GLY A 31 -14.75 20.03 -6.31
C GLY A 31 -15.17 21.48 -6.06
N ARG A 32 -16.48 21.77 -5.99
CA ARG A 32 -16.98 23.11 -5.63
C ARG A 32 -16.60 23.52 -4.21
N THR A 33 -16.64 22.58 -3.26
CA THR A 33 -16.32 22.83 -1.85
C THR A 33 -14.84 23.16 -1.66
N LEU A 34 -13.95 22.46 -2.37
CA LEU A 34 -12.51 22.74 -2.39
C LEU A 34 -12.22 24.09 -3.05
N ASN A 35 -12.78 24.32 -4.25
CA ASN A 35 -12.56 25.56 -4.99
C ASN A 35 -13.05 26.80 -4.22
N GLY A 36 -14.16 26.67 -3.48
CA GLY A 36 -14.65 27.74 -2.60
C GLY A 36 -13.69 28.12 -1.47
N ALA A 37 -12.70 27.27 -1.16
CA ALA A 37 -11.62 27.54 -0.22
C ALA A 37 -10.27 27.83 -0.91
N GLY A 38 -10.25 28.03 -2.23
CA GLY A 38 -9.03 28.22 -3.01
C GLY A 38 -8.15 26.97 -3.11
N MET A 39 -8.75 25.78 -3.02
CA MET A 39 -8.07 24.49 -3.00
C MET A 39 -8.56 23.59 -4.14
N ASP A 40 -7.80 22.55 -4.45
CA ASP A 40 -8.19 21.51 -5.40
C ASP A 40 -8.05 20.10 -4.81
N PHE A 41 -8.25 19.08 -5.66
CA PHE A 41 -8.11 17.68 -5.26
C PHE A 41 -6.66 17.30 -4.91
N HIS A 42 -5.64 17.96 -5.47
CA HIS A 42 -4.26 17.74 -5.09
C HIS A 42 -4.01 18.20 -3.66
N ASN A 43 -4.53 19.37 -3.27
CA ASN A 43 -4.45 19.84 -1.88
C ASN A 43 -5.23 18.93 -0.92
N LEU A 44 -6.35 18.34 -1.36
CA LEU A 44 -7.08 17.35 -0.58
C LEU A 44 -6.24 16.11 -0.32
N VAL A 45 -5.59 15.55 -1.36
CA VAL A 45 -4.66 14.42 -1.20
C VAL A 45 -3.52 14.77 -0.26
N GLU A 46 -2.90 15.94 -0.46
CA GLU A 46 -1.83 16.43 0.40
C GLU A 46 -2.28 16.48 1.87
N ALA A 47 -3.47 17.01 2.14
CA ALA A 47 -4.02 17.10 3.49
C ALA A 47 -4.34 15.74 4.12
N LEU A 48 -4.83 14.77 3.33
CA LEU A 48 -5.04 13.39 3.79
C LEU A 48 -3.71 12.71 4.14
N CYS A 49 -2.64 13.01 3.39
CA CYS A 49 -1.30 12.54 3.69
C CYS A 49 -0.67 13.27 4.89
N GLN A 50 -1.02 14.54 5.15
CA GLN A 50 -0.50 15.35 6.27
C GLN A 50 -1.08 14.96 7.64
N HIS A 51 -2.29 14.41 7.72
CA HIS A 51 -2.96 14.05 8.99
C HIS A 51 -2.71 12.63 9.50
N ASN A 52 -1.81 11.91 8.85
CA ASN A 52 -1.13 10.80 9.49
C ASN A 52 0.23 11.36 9.95
N PRO A 53 0.49 11.57 11.25
CA PRO A 53 1.85 11.44 11.70
C PRO A 53 2.18 9.95 11.55
N VAL A 54 2.43 9.52 10.32
CA VAL A 54 3.53 8.58 10.15
C VAL A 54 4.68 9.40 10.72
N THR A 55 5.07 9.12 11.95
CA THR A 55 6.45 9.35 12.34
C THR A 55 7.27 8.65 11.27
N TYR A 56 7.68 9.39 10.24
CA TYR A 56 8.85 9.05 9.46
C TYR A 56 10.03 9.28 10.41
N ALA A 57 10.13 8.40 11.41
CA ALA A 57 11.42 7.81 11.64
C ALA A 57 11.68 7.08 10.31
N PRO A 58 12.71 7.42 9.52
CA PRO A 58 13.21 6.45 8.57
C PRO A 58 13.32 5.12 9.37
N PRO A 59 12.73 4.00 8.90
CA PRO A 59 12.92 2.72 9.59
C PRO A 59 14.43 2.61 9.84
N PRO A 60 14.87 2.31 11.08
CA PRO A 60 16.29 2.33 11.44
C PRO A 60 16.99 1.51 10.39
N SER A 61 17.75 2.17 9.49
CA SER A 61 18.05 1.69 8.14
C SER A 61 17.88 0.18 8.06
N GLU A 62 16.70 -0.30 7.65
CA GLU A 62 16.57 -1.72 7.36
C GLU A 62 17.41 -1.87 6.11
N LYS A 63 18.72 -2.06 6.32
CA LYS A 63 19.60 -2.62 5.31
C LYS A 63 18.77 -3.71 4.66
N GLU A 64 18.64 -3.64 3.35
CA GLU A 64 18.08 -4.73 2.59
C GLU A 64 18.61 -6.03 3.21
N PRO A 65 17.74 -6.98 3.62
CA PRO A 65 18.21 -8.17 4.30
C PRO A 65 19.35 -8.75 3.46
N GLU A 66 20.52 -8.90 4.06
CA GLU A 66 21.78 -9.14 3.33
C GLU A 66 21.70 -10.48 2.56
N THR A 67 20.73 -11.33 2.87
CA THR A 67 20.57 -12.67 2.30
C THR A 67 19.16 -13.00 1.81
N TRP A 68 19.09 -13.90 0.84
CA TRP A 68 17.84 -14.43 0.29
C TRP A 68 16.96 -15.16 1.31
N SER A 69 17.58 -15.77 2.33
CA SER A 69 16.86 -16.48 3.39
C SER A 69 16.09 -15.52 4.29
N GLU A 70 16.66 -14.37 4.62
CA GLU A 70 15.99 -13.33 5.40
C GLU A 70 14.79 -12.74 4.64
N ILE A 71 14.94 -12.51 3.33
CA ILE A 71 13.82 -12.07 2.47
C ILE A 71 12.68 -13.10 2.50
N ALA A 72 12.99 -14.39 2.38
CA ALA A 72 11.98 -15.45 2.38
C ALA A 72 11.31 -15.63 3.76
N ILE A 73 12.08 -15.57 4.85
CA ILE A 73 11.55 -15.62 6.23
C ILE A 73 10.63 -14.42 6.49
N TRP A 74 11.03 -13.23 6.06
CA TRP A 74 10.20 -12.03 6.18
C TRP A 74 8.86 -12.22 5.47
N CYS A 75 8.87 -12.71 4.23
CA CYS A 75 7.64 -12.95 3.46
C CYS A 75 6.70 -13.93 4.17
N ARG A 76 7.25 -15.01 4.76
CA ARG A 76 6.45 -15.99 5.52
C ARG A 76 5.83 -15.39 6.77
N ASN A 77 6.59 -14.62 7.54
CA ASN A 77 6.10 -14.05 8.80
C ASN A 77 5.06 -12.96 8.58
N ARG A 78 5.11 -12.30 7.40
CA ARG A 78 4.16 -11.25 7.01
C ARG A 78 2.91 -11.79 6.32
N ASP A 79 2.88 -13.06 5.93
CA ASP A 79 1.71 -13.71 5.31
C ASP A 79 0.53 -13.81 6.30
N GLY A 80 -0.24 -12.73 6.40
CA GLY A 80 -1.51 -12.66 7.13
C GLY A 80 -2.70 -13.23 6.36
N GLY A 81 -2.45 -14.01 5.30
CA GLY A 81 -3.46 -14.53 4.38
C GLY A 81 -3.38 -13.97 2.95
N ASP A 82 -2.51 -12.99 2.72
CA ASP A 82 -2.38 -12.26 1.45
C ASP A 82 -1.63 -13.03 0.36
N LEU A 83 -0.90 -14.09 0.72
CA LEU A 83 -0.25 -14.97 -0.25
C LEU A 83 -1.23 -16.03 -0.77
N SER A 84 -1.24 -16.19 -2.09
CA SER A 84 -1.84 -17.35 -2.75
C SER A 84 -1.09 -18.64 -2.35
N TYR A 85 -1.74 -19.78 -2.55
CA TYR A 85 -1.11 -21.09 -2.31
C TYR A 85 0.24 -21.24 -3.04
N LYS A 86 0.33 -20.75 -4.29
CA LYS A 86 1.56 -20.84 -5.09
C LYS A 86 2.68 -19.98 -4.51
N GLU A 87 2.37 -18.74 -4.12
CA GLU A 87 3.34 -17.83 -3.51
C GLU A 87 3.82 -18.37 -2.15
N ARG A 88 2.90 -18.83 -1.30
CA ARG A 88 3.24 -19.42 0.00
C ARG A 88 4.14 -20.65 -0.15
N LYS A 89 3.81 -21.55 -1.09
CA LYS A 89 4.63 -22.73 -1.39
C LYS A 89 6.02 -22.33 -1.88
N PHE A 90 6.10 -21.32 -2.75
CA PHE A 90 7.37 -20.81 -3.25
C PHE A 90 8.23 -20.17 -2.15
N VAL A 91 7.64 -19.35 -1.27
CA VAL A 91 8.34 -18.74 -0.14
C VAL A 91 8.90 -19.80 0.81
N VAL A 92 8.11 -20.83 1.15
CA VAL A 92 8.58 -21.95 1.98
C VAL A 92 9.73 -22.71 1.32
N ASP A 93 9.64 -22.99 0.02
CA ASP A 93 10.73 -23.61 -0.74
C ASP A 93 12.02 -22.75 -0.73
N MET A 94 11.90 -21.43 -0.86
CA MET A 94 13.05 -20.52 -0.77
C MET A 94 13.67 -20.49 0.62
N ILE A 95 12.90 -20.53 1.70
CA ILE A 95 13.45 -20.63 3.06
C ILE A 95 14.33 -21.89 3.18
N HIS A 96 13.86 -23.03 2.70
CA HIS A 96 14.60 -24.29 2.80
C HIS A 96 15.90 -24.29 1.98
N ARG A 97 15.85 -23.80 0.74
CA ARG A 97 17.03 -23.83 -0.15
C ARG A 97 18.08 -22.80 0.26
N THR A 98 17.65 -21.57 0.55
CA THR A 98 18.60 -20.49 0.88
C THR A 98 19.26 -20.69 2.24
N ALA A 99 18.62 -21.43 3.16
CA ALA A 99 19.24 -21.83 4.43
C ALA A 99 20.48 -22.73 4.26
N THR A 100 20.62 -23.41 3.11
CA THR A 100 21.80 -24.22 2.78
C THR A 100 22.80 -23.48 1.88
N GLY A 101 22.69 -22.15 1.76
CA GLY A 101 23.57 -21.34 0.91
C GLY A 101 23.24 -21.37 -0.58
N TYR A 102 22.05 -21.84 -0.98
CA TYR A 102 21.60 -21.78 -2.36
C TYR A 102 21.35 -20.33 -2.79
N GLU A 103 21.91 -19.93 -3.95
CA GLU A 103 21.57 -18.68 -4.61
C GLU A 103 20.40 -18.88 -5.59
N PRO A 104 19.29 -18.13 -5.43
CA PRO A 104 18.18 -18.18 -6.37
C PRO A 104 18.60 -17.76 -7.77
N THR A 105 18.05 -18.44 -8.78
CA THR A 105 18.12 -17.96 -10.15
C THR A 105 17.51 -16.56 -10.27
N GLU A 106 17.89 -15.81 -11.31
CA GLU A 106 17.37 -14.46 -11.56
C GLU A 106 15.84 -14.39 -11.55
N LYS A 107 15.17 -15.39 -12.14
CA LYS A 107 13.70 -15.51 -12.14
C LYS A 107 13.13 -15.73 -10.74
N GLN A 108 13.76 -16.58 -9.93
CA GLN A 108 13.33 -16.84 -8.56
C GLN A 108 13.57 -15.61 -7.67
N ALA A 109 14.72 -14.94 -7.82
CA ALA A 109 15.05 -13.70 -7.15
C ALA A 109 14.05 -12.59 -7.47
N ALA A 110 13.74 -12.39 -8.76
CA ALA A 110 12.73 -11.43 -9.20
C ALA A 110 11.36 -11.74 -8.61
N TRP A 111 10.96 -13.02 -8.59
CA TRP A 111 9.66 -13.43 -8.06
C TRP A 111 9.58 -13.26 -6.54
N LEU A 112 10.64 -13.58 -5.81
CA LEU A 112 10.70 -13.38 -4.35
C LEU A 112 10.63 -11.89 -3.98
N ARG A 113 11.29 -11.01 -4.74
CA ARG A 113 11.17 -9.55 -4.58
C ARG A 113 9.75 -9.05 -4.88
N ALA A 114 9.10 -9.56 -5.92
CA ALA A 114 7.73 -9.18 -6.24
C ALA A 114 6.76 -9.55 -5.08
N ILE A 115 6.95 -10.73 -4.47
CA ILE A 115 6.18 -11.16 -3.30
C ILE A 115 6.45 -10.24 -2.09
N ARG A 116 7.70 -9.86 -1.84
CA ARG A 116 8.07 -8.92 -0.77
C ARG A 116 7.38 -7.56 -0.96
N VAL A 117 7.45 -7.00 -2.17
CA VAL A 117 6.82 -5.71 -2.50
C VAL A 117 5.30 -5.78 -2.30
N LYS A 118 4.66 -6.85 -2.77
CA LYS A 118 3.22 -7.09 -2.56
C LYS A 118 2.84 -7.10 -1.08
N LEU A 119 3.61 -7.79 -0.24
CA LEU A 119 3.35 -7.85 1.22
C LEU A 119 3.70 -6.53 1.95
N GLN A 120 4.57 -5.71 1.37
CA GLN A 120 4.99 -4.45 1.96
C GLN A 120 3.99 -3.32 1.70
N TRP A 121 3.38 -3.29 0.51
CA TRP A 121 2.57 -2.15 0.05
C TRP A 121 1.12 -2.51 -0.32
N GLY A 122 0.73 -3.79 -0.22
CA GLY A 122 -0.49 -4.29 -0.87
C GLY A 122 -0.27 -4.47 -2.37
N TYR A 123 -1.22 -5.11 -3.07
CA TYR A 123 -1.12 -5.30 -4.53
C TYR A 123 -1.01 -3.93 -5.23
N VAL A 124 0.14 -3.68 -5.84
CA VAL A 124 0.36 -2.58 -6.79
C VAL A 124 0.31 -3.19 -8.19
N PRO A 125 -0.65 -2.80 -9.05
CA PRO A 125 -0.76 -3.32 -10.41
C PRO A 125 0.46 -3.03 -11.29
#